data_AF-A0A1G9P689-F1
#
_entry.id   AF-A0A1G9P689-F1
#
_cell.length_a   1.000
_cell.length_b   1.000
_cell.length_c   1.000
_cell.angle_alpha   90.00
_cell.angle_beta   90.00
_cell.angle_gamma   90.00
#
_symmetry.space_group_name_H-M   'P 1'
#
loop_
_entity.id
_entity.type
_entity.pdbx_description
1 polymer ?
#
loop_
_entity_poly.entity_id
_entity_poly.type
_entity_poly.pdbx_seq_one_letter_code
_entity_poly.pdbx_strand_id
1 'polypeptide(L)' 'MLELTGTDPQGAGFKAFRSQKKAAKALSLEKLFSDPDHQRVWSIDAEKKARIEAWVPDWF' A
#
# COMPACT_ATOMS: atom_id res chain seq x y z
N MET A 1 -2.48 -4.32 3.03
CA MET A 1 -1.75 -3.99 1.80
C MET A 1 -2.30 -4.73 0.59
N LEU A 2 -2.43 -6.05 0.59
CA LEU A 2 -3.04 -6.79 -0.54
C LEU A 2 -4.46 -6.31 -0.84
N GLU A 3 -5.28 -6.12 0.19
CA GLU A 3 -6.62 -5.53 0.04
C GLU A 3 -6.62 -4.08 -0.44
N LEU A 4 -5.60 -3.30 -0.06
CA LEU A 4 -5.50 -1.87 -0.37
C LEU A 4 -4.97 -1.62 -1.79
N THR A 5 -3.97 -2.39 -2.19
CA THR A 5 -3.22 -2.14 -3.43
C THR A 5 -3.53 -3.14 -4.54
N GLY A 6 -4.17 -4.28 -4.23
CA GLY A 6 -4.38 -5.37 -5.18
C GLY A 6 -3.07 -5.88 -5.81
N THR A 7 -1.91 -5.56 -5.21
CA THR A 7 -0.60 -5.91 -5.76
C THR A 7 -0.37 -7.40 -5.57
N ASP A 8 0.15 -8.07 -6.61
CA ASP A 8 0.48 -9.49 -6.56
C ASP A 8 1.28 -9.81 -5.28
N PRO A 9 0.76 -10.70 -4.40
CA PRO A 9 1.44 -11.09 -3.17
C PRO A 9 2.76 -11.83 -3.43
N GLN A 10 3.02 -12.29 -4.65
CA GLN A 10 4.30 -12.85 -5.09
C GLN A 10 5.25 -11.80 -5.69
N GLY A 11 4.78 -10.56 -5.90
CA GLY A 11 5.59 -9.46 -6.40
C GLY A 11 6.71 -9.06 -5.43
N ALA A 12 7.85 -8.67 -5.99
CA ALA A 12 9.04 -8.28 -5.21
C ALA A 12 8.76 -7.16 -4.18
N GLY A 13 7.89 -6.21 -4.53
CA GLY A 13 7.44 -5.15 -3.63
C GLY A 13 6.69 -5.68 -2.41
N PHE A 14 5.73 -6.59 -2.60
CA PHE A 14 4.92 -7.15 -1.50
C PHE A 14 5.77 -8.00 -0.56
N LYS A 15 6.73 -8.77 -1.09
CA LYS A 15 7.68 -9.53 -0.28
C LYS A 15 8.55 -8.61 0.58
N ALA A 16 9.02 -7.49 0.02
CA ALA A 16 9.79 -6.48 0.76
C ALA A 16 8.96 -5.80 1.85
N PHE A 17 7.69 -5.46 1.57
CA PHE A 17 6.78 -4.95 2.60
C PHE A 17 6.52 -5.99 3.71
N ARG A 18 6.33 -7.26 3.36
CA ARG A 18 6.07 -8.32 4.35
C ARG A 18 7.25 -8.52 5.31
N SER A 19 8.48 -8.41 4.81
CA SER A 19 9.72 -8.57 5.60
C SER A 19 10.07 -7.35 6.48
N GLN A 20 9.42 -6.20 6.28
CA GLN A 20 9.64 -5.01 7.09
C GLN A 20 9.11 -5.14 8.54
N LYS A 21 9.80 -4.46 9.47
CA LYS A 21 9.38 -4.30 10.87
C LYS A 21 8.16 -3.36 10.96
N LYS A 22 7.41 -3.44 12.07
CA LYS A 22 6.16 -2.68 12.29
C LYS A 22 6.27 -1.18 11.98
N ALA A 23 7.34 -0.52 12.43
CA ALA A 23 7.58 0.90 12.17
C ALA A 23 7.81 1.21 10.68
N ALA A 24 8.57 0.36 9.98
CA ALA A 24 8.80 0.51 8.54
C ALA A 24 7.53 0.25 7.72
N LYS A 25 6.69 -0.70 8.15
CA LYS A 25 5.37 -0.94 7.54
C LYS A 25 4.45 0.27 7.68
N ALA A 26 4.43 0.93 8.84
CA ALA A 26 3.64 2.15 9.04
C ALA A 26 4.10 3.27 8.10
N LEU A 27 5.41 3.50 7.99
CA LEU A 27 5.98 4.46 7.04
C LEU A 27 5.66 4.13 5.58
N SER A 28 5.75 2.85 5.19
CA SER A 28 5.38 2.43 3.84
C SER A 28 3.88 2.60 3.57
N LEU A 29 3.02 2.42 4.57
CA LEU A 29 1.59 2.72 4.45
C LEU A 29 1.35 4.23 4.34
N GLU A 30 1.93 5.07 5.19
CA GLU A 30 1.80 6.53 5.08
C GLU A 30 2.23 7.06 3.71
N LYS A 31 3.35 6.55 3.18
CA LYS A 31 3.81 6.87 1.82
C LYS A 31 2.83 6.40 0.75
N LEU A 32 2.14 5.28 0.97
CA LEU A 32 1.12 4.80 0.04
C LEU A 32 -0.07 5.79 -0.07
N PHE A 33 -0.42 6.49 1.01
CA PHE A 33 -1.49 7.49 1.01
C PHE A 33 -1.00 8.89 0.60
N SER A 34 0.27 9.22 0.88
CA SER A 34 0.77 10.60 0.77
C SER A 34 1.73 10.86 -0.39
N ASP A 35 2.38 9.81 -0.91
CA ASP A 35 3.47 9.92 -1.89
C ASP A 35 3.07 9.31 -3.25
N PRO A 36 2.79 10.13 -4.28
CA PRO A 36 2.39 9.66 -5.59
C PRO A 36 3.51 8.93 -6.35
N ASP A 37 4.78 9.20 -6.07
CA ASP A 37 5.89 8.45 -6.66
C ASP A 37 6.01 7.07 -6.02
N HIS A 38 5.73 6.95 -4.73
CA HIS A 38 5.58 5.65 -4.09
C HIS A 38 4.40 4.86 -4.68
N GLN A 39 3.25 5.50 -4.92
CA GLN A 39 2.10 4.87 -5.59
C GLN A 39 2.46 4.32 -6.98
N ARG A 40 3.26 5.04 -7.78
CA ARG A 40 3.75 4.56 -9.08
C ARG A 40 4.64 3.34 -8.96
N VAL A 41 5.58 3.32 -8.01
CA VAL A 41 6.45 2.15 -7.75
C VAL A 41 5.63 0.90 -7.42
N TRP A 42 4.49 1.09 -6.75
CA TRP A 42 3.56 0.01 -6.39
C TRP A 42 2.56 -0.35 -7.50
N SER A 43 2.65 0.27 -8.68
CA SER A 43 1.68 0.11 -9.79
C SER A 43 0.24 0.28 -9.29
N ILE A 44 0.04 1.31 -8.45
CA ILE A 44 -1.27 1.76 -8.01
C ILE A 44 -1.92 2.48 -9.19
N ASP A 45 -2.82 1.79 -9.86
CA ASP A 45 -3.69 2.35 -10.91
C ASP A 45 -4.77 3.25 -10.28
N ALA A 46 -5.52 4.00 -11.10
CA ALA A 46 -6.59 4.90 -10.65
C ALA A 46 -7.65 4.18 -9.81
N GLU A 47 -7.98 2.93 -10.15
CA GLU A 47 -8.93 2.11 -9.38
C GLU A 47 -8.38 1.73 -7.99
N LYS A 48 -7.09 1.37 -7.92
CA LYS A 48 -6.42 1.06 -6.66
C LYS A 48 -6.27 2.32 -5.80
N LYS A 49 -5.99 3.45 -6.43
CA LYS A 49 -5.95 4.76 -5.75
C LYS A 49 -7.30 5.13 -5.16
N ALA A 50 -8.39 4.98 -5.91
CA ALA A 50 -9.74 5.21 -5.41
C ALA A 50 -10.08 4.30 -4.22
N ARG A 51 -9.61 3.05 -4.22
CA ARG A 51 -9.76 2.13 -3.09
C ARG A 51 -8.98 2.56 -1.85
N ILE A 52 -7.76 3.06 -2.03
CA ILE A 52 -6.93 3.62 -0.96
C ILE A 52 -7.58 4.89 -0.39
N GLU A 53 -8.07 5.80 -1.25
CA GLU A 53 -8.75 7.03 -0.81
C GLU A 53 -10.09 6.75 -0.11
N ALA A 54 -10.84 5.75 -0.58
CA ALA A 54 -12.08 5.30 0.05
C ALA A 54 -11.84 4.36 1.24
N TRP A 55 -10.59 3.97 1.51
CA TRP A 55 -10.29 3.08 2.63
C TRP A 55 -10.36 3.87 3.92
N VAL A 56 -11.40 3.57 4.69
CA VAL A 56 -11.57 4.05 6.05
C VAL A 56 -11.27 2.86 6.95
N PRO A 57 -10.37 2.97 7.94
CA PRO A 57 -10.20 1.91 8.92
C PRO A 57 -11.52 1.72 9.67
N ASP A 58 -12.00 0.48 9.76
CA ASP A 58 -13.10 0.11 10.64
C ASP A 58 -12.66 0.40 12.09
N TRP A 59 -13.02 1.58 12.58
CA TRP A 59 -12.84 1.94 13.98
C TRP A 59 -14.01 1.37 14.80
N PHE A 60 -13.75 0.21 15.41
CA PHE A 60 -14.45 -0.32 16.58
C PHE A 60 -13.46 -0.49 17.73
#